data_AF-A0A7Y3I7G4-F1
#
_entry.id   AF-A0A7Y3I7G4-F1
#
_cell.length_a   1.000
_cell.length_b   1.000
_cell.length_c   1.000
_cell.angle_alpha   90.00
_cell.angle_beta   90.00
_cell.angle_gamma   90.00
#
_symmetry.space_group_name_H-M   'P 1'
#
loop_
_entity.id
_entity.type
_entity.pdbx_description
1 polymer ?
#
loop_
_entity_poly.entity_id
_entity_poly.type
_entity_poly.pdbx_seq_one_letter_code
_entity_poly.pdbx_strand_id
1 'polypeptide(L)'
;MSPSSSASGDLPLAEGRLPETDPDTARGRVRVLARSGIRGGGDYVLYWMTSARRLSWNHALDRAIAWCLELRRPLFILEALRAGYEFASPRLHRFVMDGMADKTKVDLPEGVTYWP
;
A
#
# COMPACT_ATOMS: atom_id res chain seq x y z
N MET A 1 -45.13 7.91 -5.72
CA MET A 1 -43.90 8.70 -5.88
C MET A 1 -42.83 8.03 -5.03
N SER A 2 -41.98 7.22 -5.66
CA SER A 2 -40.78 6.65 -5.02
C SER A 2 -39.58 7.27 -5.72
N PRO A 3 -38.54 7.74 -5.01
CA PRO A 3 -37.36 8.24 -5.70
C PRO A 3 -36.59 7.03 -6.25
N SER A 4 -36.52 6.99 -7.58
CA SER A 4 -35.47 6.29 -8.32
C SER A 4 -34.12 6.83 -7.83
N SER A 5 -33.38 6.03 -7.06
CA SER A 5 -31.98 6.31 -6.75
C SER A 5 -31.13 5.68 -7.84
N SER A 6 -30.81 6.50 -8.84
CA SER A 6 -29.77 6.26 -9.84
C SER A 6 -28.40 6.11 -9.17
N ALA A 7 -28.02 4.88 -8.84
CA ALA A 7 -26.62 4.52 -8.62
C ALA A 7 -26.12 3.81 -9.89
N SER A 8 -25.83 4.59 -10.93
CA SER A 8 -25.21 4.09 -12.15
C SER A 8 -23.99 4.95 -12.46
N GLY A 9 -22.82 4.38 -12.23
CA GLY A 9 -21.52 5.00 -12.50
C GLY A 9 -20.39 4.21 -11.86
N ASP A 10 -20.01 3.08 -12.47
CA ASP A 10 -18.75 2.32 -12.29
C ASP A 10 -18.13 2.30 -10.88
N LEU A 11 -18.65 1.42 -10.01
CA LEU A 11 -17.87 1.00 -8.83
C LEU A 11 -16.58 0.32 -9.31
N PRO A 12 -15.39 0.66 -8.77
CA PRO A 12 -14.15 -0.01 -9.13
C PRO A 12 -14.27 -1.53 -8.98
N LEU A 13 -13.64 -2.28 -9.91
CA LEU A 13 -13.78 -3.74 -10.06
C LEU A 13 -13.46 -4.55 -8.79
N ALA A 14 -12.83 -3.93 -7.79
CA ALA A 14 -12.45 -4.58 -6.54
C ALA A 14 -13.27 -4.20 -5.31
N GLU A 15 -14.19 -3.23 -5.39
CA GLU A 15 -15.01 -2.91 -4.23
C GLU A 15 -15.83 -4.12 -3.79
N GLY A 16 -15.80 -4.45 -2.49
CA GLY A 16 -16.48 -5.64 -1.97
C GLY A 16 -15.85 -6.97 -2.38
N ARG A 17 -14.77 -6.99 -3.17
CA ARG A 17 -14.07 -8.22 -3.52
C ARG A 17 -13.45 -8.84 -2.27
N LEU A 18 -13.67 -10.15 -2.13
CA LEU A 18 -13.02 -10.91 -1.07
C LEU A 18 -11.53 -11.06 -1.39
N PRO A 19 -10.65 -10.90 -0.40
CA PRO A 19 -9.21 -10.91 -0.66
C PRO A 19 -8.67 -12.24 -1.24
N GLU A 20 -9.37 -13.36 -1.00
CA GLU A 20 -9.01 -14.69 -1.51
C GLU A 20 -9.12 -14.86 -3.03
N THR A 21 -9.86 -14.00 -3.72
CA THR A 21 -10.00 -14.06 -5.19
C THR A 21 -8.97 -13.20 -5.91
N ASP A 22 -8.01 -12.63 -5.18
CA ASP A 22 -6.91 -11.86 -5.75
C ASP A 22 -5.93 -12.78 -6.50
N PRO A 23 -5.64 -12.54 -7.80
CA PRO A 23 -4.73 -13.37 -8.58
C PRO A 23 -3.32 -13.51 -7.97
N ASP A 24 -2.86 -12.53 -7.20
CA ASP A 24 -1.55 -12.61 -6.52
C ASP A 24 -1.57 -13.44 -5.24
N THR A 25 -2.75 -13.65 -4.64
CA THR A 25 -2.95 -14.64 -3.58
C THR A 25 -2.79 -16.05 -4.14
N ALA A 26 -3.33 -16.32 -5.33
CA ALA A 26 -3.18 -17.61 -6.01
C ALA A 26 -1.71 -17.95 -6.38
N ARG A 27 -0.87 -16.94 -6.61
CA ARG A 27 0.58 -17.11 -6.84
C ARG A 27 1.39 -17.37 -5.56
N GLY A 28 0.75 -17.35 -4.39
CA GLY A 28 1.39 -17.63 -3.09
C GLY A 28 2.34 -16.55 -2.57
N ARG A 29 2.41 -15.38 -3.24
CA ARG A 29 3.26 -14.25 -2.80
C ARG A 29 2.53 -13.26 -1.90
N VAL A 30 1.20 -13.31 -1.90
CA VAL A 30 0.34 -12.47 -1.06
C VAL A 30 -0.45 -13.35 -0.11
N ARG A 31 -0.48 -12.95 1.16
CA ARG A 31 -1.36 -13.54 2.17
C ARG A 31 -2.25 -12.46 2.75
N VAL A 32 -3.55 -12.73 2.72
CA VAL A 32 -4.58 -11.88 3.28
C VAL A 32 -4.57 -12.01 4.79
N LEU A 33 -4.52 -10.88 5.50
CA LEU A 33 -4.56 -10.86 6.97
C LEU A 33 -5.93 -10.46 7.54
N ALA A 34 -6.73 -9.70 6.79
CA ALA A 34 -8.06 -9.24 7.21
C ALA A 34 -9.14 -9.66 6.19
N ARG A 35 -10.27 -10.19 6.67
CA ARG A 35 -11.37 -10.71 5.84
C ARG A 35 -12.52 -9.72 5.63
N SER A 36 -12.36 -8.47 6.04
CA SER A 36 -13.45 -7.47 6.03
C SER A 36 -13.85 -6.94 4.65
N GLY A 37 -13.42 -7.60 3.56
CA GLY A 37 -13.56 -7.09 2.19
C GLY A 37 -12.82 -5.77 1.97
N ILE A 38 -12.73 -5.35 0.71
CA ILE A 38 -12.10 -4.08 0.34
C ILE A 38 -13.13 -2.96 0.42
N ARG A 39 -12.78 -1.90 1.17
CA ARG A 39 -13.62 -0.72 1.35
C ARG A 39 -13.42 0.25 0.19
N GLY A 40 -14.49 0.52 -0.56
CA GLY A 40 -14.48 1.46 -1.68
C GLY A 40 -14.30 2.93 -1.33
N GLY A 41 -14.80 3.32 -0.15
CA GLY A 41 -14.72 4.70 0.35
C GLY A 41 -13.39 5.10 0.98
N GLY A 42 -12.30 4.34 0.79
CA GLY A 42 -10.98 4.72 1.27
C GLY A 42 -10.34 5.80 0.39
N ASP A 43 -9.58 6.72 0.99
CA ASP A 43 -8.95 7.84 0.28
C ASP A 43 -7.66 7.45 -0.47
N TYR A 44 -6.97 6.39 -0.03
CA TYR A 44 -5.68 5.95 -0.56
C TYR A 44 -5.44 4.46 -0.31
N VAL A 45 -4.46 3.90 -1.03
CA VAL A 45 -3.86 2.60 -0.70
C VAL A 45 -2.60 2.84 0.12
N LEU A 46 -2.50 2.22 1.29
CA LEU A 46 -1.32 2.31 2.15
C LEU A 46 -0.36 1.15 1.88
N TYR A 47 0.85 1.47 1.44
CA TYR A 47 1.97 0.53 1.50
C TYR A 47 2.80 0.77 2.77
N TRP A 48 2.63 -0.10 3.76
CA TRP A 48 3.41 -0.07 5.00
C TRP A 48 4.75 -0.81 4.82
N MET A 49 5.79 -0.06 4.50
CA MET A 49 7.15 -0.54 4.27
C MET A 49 7.87 -0.78 5.61
N THR A 50 8.30 -2.03 5.85
CA THR A 50 8.95 -2.42 7.12
C THR A 50 10.26 -3.18 6.93
N SER A 51 10.33 -4.10 5.94
CA SER A 51 11.48 -4.97 5.70
C SER A 51 12.20 -4.65 4.38
N ALA A 52 11.53 -4.83 3.24
CA ALA A 52 12.06 -4.51 1.91
C ALA A 52 12.02 -2.99 1.68
N ARG A 53 13.00 -2.27 2.24
CA ARG A 53 13.07 -0.80 2.27
C ARG A 53 13.58 -0.16 0.97
N ARG A 54 12.98 -0.55 -0.16
CA ARG A 54 13.36 -0.14 -1.53
C ARG A 54 12.13 0.33 -2.32
N LEU A 55 12.30 1.40 -3.10
CA LEU A 55 11.26 1.94 -4.01
C LEU A 55 11.28 1.27 -5.40
N SER A 56 12.19 0.32 -5.63
CA SER A 56 12.28 -0.44 -6.86
C SER A 56 12.58 -1.91 -6.54
N TRP A 57 12.21 -2.79 -7.47
CA TRP A 57 12.40 -4.24 -7.34
C TRP A 57 11.79 -4.79 -6.04
N ASN A 58 10.52 -4.42 -5.79
CA ASN A 58 9.82 -4.70 -4.54
C ASN A 58 8.40 -5.20 -4.82
N HIS A 59 8.19 -6.52 -4.73
CA HIS A 59 6.90 -7.15 -5.02
C HIS A 59 5.74 -6.65 -4.15
N ALA A 60 6.01 -6.23 -2.91
CA ALA A 60 4.96 -5.68 -2.06
C ALA A 60 4.52 -4.28 -2.54
N LEU A 61 5.46 -3.49 -3.07
CA LEU A 61 5.17 -2.22 -3.71
C LEU A 61 4.43 -2.41 -5.05
N ASP A 62 4.87 -3.36 -5.88
CA ASP A 62 4.17 -3.71 -7.14
C ASP A 62 2.70 -4.07 -6.86
N ARG A 63 2.47 -4.85 -5.79
CA ARG A 63 1.13 -5.22 -5.36
C ARG A 63 0.31 -4.01 -4.90
N ALA A 64 0.90 -3.07 -4.17
CA ALA A 64 0.20 -1.86 -3.76
C ALA A 64 -0.17 -0.97 -4.97
N ILE A 65 0.72 -0.87 -5.96
CA ILE A 65 0.45 -0.16 -7.23
C ILE A 65 -0.72 -0.81 -7.97
N ALA A 66 -0.76 -2.14 -8.07
CA ALA A 66 -1.89 -2.84 -8.68
C ALA A 66 -3.22 -2.50 -8.00
N TRP A 67 -3.24 -2.36 -6.67
CA TRP A 67 -4.44 -1.89 -5.94
C TRP A 67 -4.81 -0.44 -6.27
N CYS A 68 -3.82 0.45 -6.38
CA CYS A 68 -4.06 1.86 -6.73
C CYS A 68 -4.74 1.99 -8.09
N LEU A 69 -4.25 1.24 -9.08
CA LEU A 69 -4.80 1.21 -10.43
C LEU A 69 -6.25 0.69 -10.44
N GLU A 70 -6.51 -0.37 -9.69
CA GLU A 70 -7.82 -1.02 -9.67
C GLU A 70 -8.88 -0.21 -8.91
N LEU A 71 -8.49 0.38 -7.78
CA LEU A 71 -9.38 1.20 -6.94
C LEU A 71 -9.45 2.66 -7.38
N ARG A 72 -8.58 3.07 -8.31
CA ARG A 72 -8.39 4.47 -8.72
C ARG A 72 -8.16 5.37 -7.50
N ARG A 73 -7.15 5.02 -6.70
CA ARG A 73 -6.74 5.73 -5.49
C ARG A 73 -5.23 6.00 -5.50
N PRO A 74 -4.78 7.12 -4.90
CA PRO A 74 -3.36 7.41 -4.77
C PRO A 74 -2.66 6.39 -3.87
N LEU A 75 -1.34 6.27 -4.06
CA LEU A 75 -0.47 5.43 -3.26
C LEU A 75 0.21 6.26 -2.16
N PHE A 76 0.04 5.82 -0.92
CA PHE A 76 0.79 6.35 0.21
C PHE A 76 1.78 5.30 0.72
N ILE A 77 3.07 5.59 0.64
CA ILE A 77 4.16 4.73 1.11
C ILE A 77 4.60 5.23 2.48
N LEU A 78 4.34 4.45 3.53
CA LEU A 78 4.82 4.74 4.89
C LEU A 78 6.01 3.83 5.20
N GLU A 79 7.19 4.40 5.41
CA GLU A 79 8.34 3.65 5.92
C GLU A 79 8.46 3.81 7.44
N ALA A 80 7.94 2.85 8.20
CA ALA A 80 8.01 2.94 9.65
C ALA A 80 9.40 2.56 10.19
N LEU A 81 9.99 3.42 11.04
CA LEU A 81 11.13 3.07 11.88
C LEU A 81 10.65 2.68 13.28
N ARG A 82 10.78 1.40 13.64
CA ARG A 82 10.45 0.92 14.98
C ARG A 82 11.67 1.08 15.90
N ALA A 83 11.47 1.71 17.06
CA ALA A 83 12.44 1.71 18.15
C ALA A 83 12.13 0.58 19.16
N GLY A 84 13.13 0.19 19.97
CA GLY A 84 12.93 -0.65 21.15
C GLY A 84 12.68 -2.13 20.89
N TYR A 85 13.18 -2.69 19.79
CA TYR A 85 13.28 -4.15 19.61
C TYR A 85 14.62 -4.66 20.18
N GLU A 86 14.70 -5.96 20.48
CA GLU A 86 15.84 -6.60 21.17
C GLU A 86 17.21 -6.27 20.53
N PHE A 87 17.26 -6.19 19.21
CA PHE A 87 18.48 -5.94 18.44
C PHE A 87 18.61 -4.48 17.98
N ALA A 88 17.82 -3.56 18.53
CA ALA A 88 17.89 -2.15 18.17
C ALA A 88 19.23 -1.56 18.63
N SER A 89 19.91 -0.89 17.71
CA SER A 89 21.13 -0.13 18.04
C SER A 89 21.14 1.21 17.31
N PRO A 90 21.81 2.24 17.85
CA PRO A 90 21.95 3.53 17.18
C PRO A 90 22.59 3.41 15.79
N ARG A 91 23.53 2.48 15.61
CA ARG A 91 24.17 2.22 14.31
C ARG A 91 23.19 1.70 13.27
N LEU A 92 22.32 0.76 13.65
CA LEU A 92 21.31 0.23 12.74
C LEU A 92 20.23 1.29 12.44
N HIS A 93 19.80 2.05 13.43
CA HIS A 93 18.88 3.17 13.20
C HIS A 93 19.48 4.21 12.26
N ARG A 94 20.76 4.56 12.44
CA ARG A 94 21.45 5.51 11.57
C ARG A 94 21.47 5.02 10.12
N PHE A 95 21.85 3.76 9.90
CA PHE A 95 21.84 3.16 8.58
C PHE A 95 20.47 3.22 7.90
N VAL A 96 19.40 2.93 8.64
CA VAL A 96 18.02 3.00 8.11
C VAL A 96 17.63 4.46 7.83
N MET A 97 17.88 5.39 8.75
CA MET A 97 17.54 6.81 8.59
C MET A 97 18.28 7.47 7.43
N ASP A 98 19.56 7.16 7.22
CA ASP A 98 20.31 7.68 6.07
C ASP A 98 19.67 7.17 4.75
N GLY A 99 19.30 5.89 4.70
CA GLY A 99 18.56 5.34 3.56
C GLY A 99 17.14 5.90 3.39
N MET A 100 16.47 6.34 4.46
CA MET A 100 15.19 7.04 4.39
C MET A 100 15.35 8.45 3.82
N ALA A 101 16.38 9.17 4.27
CA ALA A 101 16.73 10.50 3.77
C ALA A 101 17.15 10.50 2.29
N ASP A 102 17.76 9.41 1.81
CA ASP A 102 18.02 9.26 0.37
C ASP A 102 16.74 9.05 -0.44
N LYS A 103 15.76 8.32 0.10
CA LYS A 103 14.48 8.09 -0.58
C LYS A 103 13.60 9.33 -0.67
N THR A 104 13.72 10.30 0.25
CA THR A 104 13.01 11.59 0.14
C THR A 104 13.50 12.45 -1.03
N LYS A 105 14.64 12.11 -1.65
CA LYS A 105 15.21 12.83 -2.79
C LYS A 105 14.78 12.25 -4.14
N VAL A 106 14.01 11.16 -4.13
CA VAL A 106 13.55 10.49 -5.35
C VAL A 106 12.32 11.22 -5.86
N ASP A 107 12.35 11.60 -7.14
CA ASP A 107 11.16 12.11 -7.84
C ASP A 107 10.16 10.97 -8.02
N LEU A 108 8.96 11.15 -7.46
CA LEU A 108 7.89 10.17 -7.52
C LEU A 108 6.83 10.58 -8.55
N PRO A 109 6.17 9.60 -9.20
CA PRO A 109 5.05 9.88 -10.08
C PRO A 109 3.92 10.61 -9.36
N GLU A 110 3.09 11.31 -10.12
CA GLU A 110 1.86 11.91 -9.61
C GLU A 110 0.98 10.87 -8.91
N GLY A 111 0.37 11.27 -7.78
CA GLY A 111 -0.46 10.37 -6.97
C GLY A 111 0.31 9.36 -6.13
N VAL A 112 1.64 9.44 -6.07
CA VAL A 112 2.48 8.65 -5.15
C VAL A 112 3.13 9.57 -4.12
N THR A 113 2.95 9.26 -2.84
CA THR A 113 3.57 9.99 -1.73
C THR A 113 4.41 9.05 -0.89
N TYR A 114 5.65 9.44 -0.60
CA TYR A 114 6.54 8.75 0.33
C TYR A 114 6.62 9.52 1.65
N TRP A 115 6.38 8.81 2.75
CA TRP A 115 6.41 9.32 4.12
C TRP A 115 7.44 8.53 4.94
N PRO A 116 8.58 9.14 5.30
CA PRO A 116 9.57 8.54 6.18
C PRO A 116 9.08 8.48 7.65
#